data_AF-A0A3D1T6V3-F1
#
_entry.id   AF-A0A3D1T6V3-F1
#
_cell.length_a   1.000
_cell.length_b   1.000
_cell.length_c   1.000
_cell.angle_alpha   90.00
_cell.angle_beta   90.00
_cell.angle_gamma   90.00
#
_symmetry.space_group_name_H-M   'P 1'
#
loop_
_entity.id
_entity.type
_entity.pdbx_description
1 polymer ?
#
loop_
_entity_poly.entity_id
_entity_poly.type
_entity_poly.pdbx_seq_one_letter_code
_entity_poly.pdbx_strand_id
1 'polypeptide(L)'
;MSDIVIKEVKSKKDQKQFIMLPWSLYKGDPFWVPPLISDMKATLNPAKNALLNLGPYAYFLAFRDGKPVGRLGVGADDRLNAAKNRREGYFTLFESIGDYSVAKALFDKALSWLAERGYDAVTGPQSPSNGDDYRGLLVKGFGSQPVLMDSYNPPFYADYLEKYGFAKQFDRLAFYYDLRSNVTERFERGVQYAMKRYAFHCDQLDKKNIDCALKDVKQIIDEAHPEWPDMIPPSWEEIHAEADKLVQLAVPELVWFARTNEANRPIGFVMAMPDYNQVLKKMNGRLFPTGAIKYIWYKRRITGAGSFIMFVSPDYQKKGVS
;
A
#
# COMPACT_ATOMS: atom_id res chain seq x y z
N MET A 1 -4.98 3.09 -37.57
CA MET A 1 -4.72 3.32 -36.13
C MET A 1 -3.21 3.27 -35.96
N SER A 2 -2.60 4.22 -35.24
CA SER A 2 -1.15 4.19 -35.02
C SER A 2 -0.77 2.98 -34.15
N ASP A 3 0.32 2.30 -34.52
CA ASP A 3 0.79 1.11 -33.83
C ASP A 3 1.21 1.43 -32.39
N ILE A 4 0.85 0.54 -31.46
CA ILE A 4 1.30 0.61 -30.07
C ILE A 4 2.66 -0.07 -29.97
N VAL A 5 3.66 0.67 -29.53
CA VAL A 5 5.02 0.15 -29.31
C VAL A 5 5.25 -0.03 -27.81
N ILE A 6 5.50 -1.26 -27.38
CA ILE A 6 5.89 -1.56 -26.00
C ILE A 6 7.40 -1.50 -25.87
N LYS A 7 7.88 -0.69 -24.92
CA LYS A 7 9.29 -0.52 -24.62
C LYS A 7 9.58 -0.86 -23.16
N GLU A 8 10.61 -1.66 -22.92
CA GLU A 8 11.14 -1.91 -21.59
C GLU A 8 11.91 -0.68 -21.07
N VAL A 9 11.70 -0.34 -19.80
CA VAL A 9 12.30 0.82 -19.12
C VAL A 9 13.73 0.49 -18.71
N LYS A 10 14.70 0.92 -19.51
CA LYS A 10 16.14 0.65 -19.25
C LYS A 10 16.98 1.90 -18.95
N SER A 11 16.50 3.07 -19.33
CA SER A 11 17.25 4.32 -19.16
C SER A 11 16.63 5.25 -18.11
N LYS A 12 17.42 6.19 -17.60
CA LYS A 12 16.93 7.28 -16.73
C LYS A 12 15.81 8.10 -17.39
N LYS A 13 15.85 8.24 -18.73
CA LYS A 13 14.80 8.92 -19.49
C LYS A 13 13.50 8.12 -19.46
N ASP A 14 13.58 6.81 -19.67
CA ASP A 14 12.42 5.92 -19.62
C ASP A 14 11.81 5.91 -18.21
N GLN A 15 12.65 5.79 -17.17
CA GLN A 15 12.18 5.84 -15.78
C GLN A 15 11.44 7.15 -15.47
N LYS A 16 11.97 8.28 -15.95
CA LYS A 16 11.27 9.57 -15.82
C LYS A 16 9.92 9.56 -16.54
N GLN A 17 9.83 9.01 -17.74
CA GLN A 17 8.55 8.90 -18.46
C GLN A 17 7.56 7.98 -17.74
N PHE A 18 8.03 6.84 -17.23
CA PHE A 18 7.25 5.89 -16.45
C PHE A 18 6.67 6.52 -15.18
N ILE A 19 7.51 7.22 -14.40
CA ILE A 19 7.08 7.88 -13.17
C ILE A 19 6.11 9.02 -13.45
N MET A 20 6.36 9.81 -14.50
CA MET A 20 5.59 11.02 -14.77
C MET A 20 4.27 10.79 -15.52
N LEU A 21 4.06 9.62 -16.15
CA LEU A 21 2.85 9.33 -16.94
C LEU A 21 1.51 9.60 -16.18
N PRO A 22 1.34 9.23 -14.90
CA PRO A 22 0.11 9.54 -14.14
C PRO A 22 -0.25 11.03 -14.14
N TRP A 23 0.74 11.94 -14.06
CA TRP A 23 0.46 13.38 -14.08
C TRP A 23 -0.25 13.83 -15.36
N SER A 24 -0.05 13.12 -16.48
CA SER A 24 -0.80 13.39 -17.70
C SER A 24 -2.16 12.69 -17.73
N LEU A 25 -2.28 11.48 -17.18
CA LEU A 25 -3.51 10.68 -17.23
C LEU A 25 -4.59 11.23 -16.28
N TYR A 26 -4.21 11.60 -15.06
CA TYR A 26 -5.11 12.15 -14.05
C TYR A 26 -5.20 13.68 -14.11
N LYS A 27 -4.81 14.29 -15.23
CA LYS A 27 -4.85 15.75 -15.37
C LYS A 27 -6.31 16.23 -15.28
N GLY A 28 -6.60 17.02 -14.25
CA GLY A 28 -7.94 17.56 -14.01
C GLY A 28 -8.84 16.64 -13.18
N ASP A 29 -8.35 15.46 -12.78
CA ASP A 29 -9.04 14.61 -11.81
C ASP A 29 -9.04 15.28 -10.43
N PRO A 30 -10.21 15.58 -9.85
CA PRO A 30 -10.30 16.28 -8.57
C PRO A 30 -10.04 15.38 -7.36
N PHE A 31 -9.87 14.07 -7.51
CA PHE A 31 -9.68 13.13 -6.41
C PHE A 31 -8.31 12.46 -6.42
N TRP A 32 -7.63 12.42 -7.57
CA TRP A 32 -6.27 11.90 -7.65
C TRP A 32 -5.30 12.65 -6.72
N VAL A 33 -4.49 11.87 -5.99
CA VAL A 33 -3.41 12.37 -5.13
C VAL A 33 -2.06 11.95 -5.73
N PRO A 34 -1.24 12.92 -6.20
CA PRO A 34 0.06 12.60 -6.77
C PRO A 34 1.05 12.13 -5.70
N PRO A 35 1.72 10.98 -5.88
CA PRO A 35 2.77 10.53 -4.96
C PRO A 35 3.99 11.45 -5.06
N LEU A 36 4.88 11.39 -4.05
CA LEU A 36 6.17 12.04 -4.17
C LEU A 36 6.98 11.39 -5.30
N ILE A 37 7.53 12.22 -6.19
CA ILE A 37 8.40 11.75 -7.28
C ILE A 37 9.68 11.11 -6.71
N SER A 38 10.16 11.56 -5.56
CA SER A 38 11.30 10.93 -4.85
C SER A 38 11.00 9.49 -4.46
N ASP A 39 9.78 9.23 -4.02
CA ASP A 39 9.37 7.93 -3.48
C ASP A 39 9.19 6.97 -4.63
N MET A 40 8.52 7.39 -5.71
CA MET A 40 8.45 6.61 -6.94
C MET A 40 9.84 6.27 -7.53
N LYS A 41 10.82 7.18 -7.40
CA LYS A 41 12.22 6.88 -7.80
C LYS A 41 12.86 5.85 -6.88
N ALA A 42 12.55 5.86 -5.59
CA ALA A 42 13.05 4.87 -4.64
C ALA A 42 12.40 3.49 -4.88
N THR A 43 11.09 3.46 -5.15
CA THR A 43 10.35 2.25 -5.53
C THR A 43 10.95 1.56 -6.76
N LEU A 44 11.39 2.31 -7.77
CA LEU A 44 12.01 1.76 -8.98
C LEU A 44 13.52 1.47 -8.84
N ASN A 45 14.09 1.59 -7.64
CA ASN A 45 15.52 1.42 -7.39
C ASN A 45 15.79 0.16 -6.53
N PRO A 46 16.47 -0.87 -7.04
CA PRO A 46 16.73 -2.11 -6.30
C PRO A 46 17.62 -1.91 -5.06
N ALA A 47 18.39 -0.82 -5.00
CA ALA A 47 19.16 -0.47 -3.79
C ALA A 47 18.29 0.14 -2.67
N LYS A 48 17.03 0.49 -2.96
CA LYS A 48 16.09 1.10 -2.00
C LYS A 48 14.79 0.31 -1.84
N ASN A 49 14.53 -0.64 -2.71
CA ASN A 49 13.33 -1.47 -2.70
C ASN A 49 13.75 -2.95 -2.68
N ALA A 50 13.57 -3.59 -1.52
CA ALA A 50 13.96 -4.97 -1.29
C ALA A 50 13.17 -5.95 -2.18
N LEU A 51 11.92 -5.66 -2.52
CA LEU A 51 11.08 -6.50 -3.38
C LEU A 51 11.75 -6.79 -4.74
N LEU A 52 12.46 -5.79 -5.30
CA LEU A 52 13.16 -5.94 -6.58
C LEU A 52 14.34 -6.91 -6.53
N ASN A 53 14.76 -7.33 -5.34
CA ASN A 53 15.82 -8.32 -5.14
C ASN A 53 15.26 -9.72 -4.80
N LEU A 54 13.93 -9.86 -4.65
CA LEU A 54 13.28 -11.14 -4.34
C LEU A 54 12.96 -11.98 -5.58
N GLY A 55 13.18 -11.45 -6.78
CA GLY A 55 12.93 -12.15 -8.04
C GLY A 55 13.16 -11.24 -9.24
N PRO A 56 12.97 -11.76 -10.46
CA PRO A 56 13.10 -10.96 -11.68
C PRO A 56 12.00 -9.89 -11.72
N TYR A 57 12.32 -8.71 -12.24
CA TYR A 57 11.36 -7.64 -12.48
C TYR A 57 11.61 -6.94 -13.82
N ALA A 58 10.57 -6.30 -14.36
CA ALA A 58 10.66 -5.41 -15.49
C ALA A 58 9.58 -4.32 -15.42
N TYR A 59 9.85 -3.19 -16.07
CA TYR A 59 8.87 -2.13 -16.25
C TYR A 59 8.70 -1.85 -17.74
N PHE A 60 7.47 -1.63 -18.18
CA PHE A 60 7.12 -1.40 -19.57
C PHE A 60 6.39 -0.07 -19.73
N LEU A 61 6.66 0.60 -20.84
CA LEU A 61 5.94 1.77 -21.33
C LEU A 61 5.30 1.41 -22.66
N ALA A 62 4.03 1.76 -22.83
CA ALA A 62 3.36 1.76 -24.12
C ALA A 62 3.46 3.14 -24.76
N PHE A 63 3.86 3.19 -26.03
CA PHE A 63 3.96 4.40 -26.82
C PHE A 63 2.97 4.37 -27.99
N ARG A 64 2.37 5.52 -28.25
CA ARG A 64 1.61 5.81 -29.47
C ARG A 64 2.05 7.16 -30.00
N ASP A 65 2.43 7.23 -31.27
CA ASP A 65 2.92 8.46 -31.91
C ASP A 65 4.06 9.13 -31.12
N GLY A 66 4.98 8.32 -30.60
CA GLY A 66 6.12 8.76 -29.79
C GLY A 66 5.79 9.26 -28.38
N LYS A 67 4.52 9.22 -27.95
CA LYS A 67 4.08 9.66 -26.61
C LYS A 67 3.77 8.44 -25.73
N PRO A 68 4.15 8.46 -24.44
CA PRO A 68 3.76 7.41 -23.51
C PRO A 68 2.25 7.49 -23.25
N VAL A 69 1.56 6.36 -23.41
CA VAL A 69 0.09 6.23 -23.28
C VAL A 69 -0.34 5.14 -22.29
N GLY A 70 0.62 4.38 -21.77
CA GLY A 70 0.38 3.39 -20.73
C GLY A 70 1.69 2.93 -20.10
N ARG A 71 1.61 2.32 -18.92
CA ARG A 71 2.74 1.73 -18.22
C ARG A 71 2.30 0.51 -17.40
N LEU A 72 3.23 -0.38 -17.14
CA LEU A 72 3.02 -1.52 -16.24
C LEU A 72 4.37 -2.00 -15.69
N GLY A 73 4.42 -2.29 -14.39
CA GLY A 73 5.50 -3.05 -13.76
C GLY A 73 5.11 -4.52 -13.63
N VAL A 74 6.09 -5.41 -13.75
CA VAL A 74 5.92 -6.85 -13.55
C VAL A 74 7.09 -7.40 -12.76
N GLY A 75 6.87 -8.43 -11.95
CA GLY A 75 7.96 -9.13 -11.28
C GLY A 75 7.49 -10.40 -10.60
N ALA A 76 8.36 -10.98 -9.78
CA ALA A 76 8.04 -12.11 -8.93
C ALA A 76 8.69 -11.95 -7.55
N ASP A 77 8.06 -12.52 -6.54
CA ASP A 77 8.62 -12.69 -5.20
C ASP A 77 8.88 -14.18 -5.01
N ASP A 78 10.11 -14.61 -5.28
CA ASP A 78 10.50 -16.02 -5.19
C ASP A 78 10.50 -16.53 -3.74
N ARG A 79 10.62 -15.63 -2.75
CA ARG A 79 10.49 -15.96 -1.33
C ARG A 79 9.04 -16.31 -1.00
N LEU A 80 8.07 -15.51 -1.45
CA LEU A 80 6.64 -15.80 -1.30
C LEU A 80 6.27 -17.08 -2.04
N ASN A 81 6.74 -17.23 -3.29
CA ASN A 81 6.51 -18.42 -4.11
C ASN A 81 7.04 -19.70 -3.44
N ALA A 82 8.25 -19.66 -2.86
CA ALA A 82 8.80 -20.80 -2.12
C ALA A 82 7.95 -21.12 -0.88
N ALA A 83 7.54 -20.11 -0.11
CA ALA A 83 6.74 -20.28 1.11
C ALA A 83 5.33 -20.83 0.82
N LYS A 84 4.73 -20.47 -0.32
CA LYS A 84 3.38 -20.89 -0.71
C LYS A 84 3.37 -22.05 -1.73
N ASN A 85 4.54 -22.56 -2.13
CA ASN A 85 4.71 -23.58 -3.16
C ASN A 85 3.99 -23.21 -4.48
N ARG A 86 4.29 -22.01 -5.00
CA ARG A 86 3.71 -21.45 -6.23
C ARG A 86 4.79 -20.98 -7.20
N ARG A 87 4.39 -20.68 -8.44
CA ARG A 87 5.20 -20.01 -9.46
C ARG A 87 4.44 -18.81 -10.04
N GLU A 88 4.05 -17.91 -9.15
CA GLU A 88 3.21 -16.76 -9.45
C GLU A 88 4.05 -15.49 -9.62
N GLY A 89 3.81 -14.77 -10.71
CA GLY A 89 4.28 -13.40 -10.87
C GLY A 89 3.26 -12.38 -10.36
N TYR A 90 3.66 -11.12 -10.33
CA TYR A 90 2.76 -10.00 -10.07
C TYR A 90 2.87 -8.92 -11.14
N PHE A 91 1.80 -8.15 -11.31
CA PHE A 91 1.88 -6.85 -11.98
C PHE A 91 1.61 -5.71 -10.99
N THR A 92 2.13 -4.53 -11.27
CA THR A 92 2.01 -3.34 -10.42
C THR A 92 2.04 -2.06 -11.26
N LEU A 93 1.63 -0.93 -10.68
CA LEU A 93 1.72 0.41 -11.27
C LEU A 93 1.09 0.51 -12.68
N PHE A 94 0.08 -0.31 -12.96
CA PHE A 94 -0.63 -0.30 -14.24
C PHE A 94 -1.31 1.07 -14.44
N GLU A 95 -1.05 1.68 -15.59
CA GLU A 95 -1.80 2.83 -16.05
C GLU A 95 -2.02 2.76 -17.55
N SER A 96 -3.15 3.27 -18.02
CA SER A 96 -3.47 3.35 -19.44
C SER A 96 -4.38 4.52 -19.72
N ILE A 97 -4.28 5.09 -20.91
CA ILE A 97 -5.37 5.90 -21.48
C ILE A 97 -6.65 5.05 -21.63
N GLY A 98 -7.78 5.73 -21.85
CA GLY A 98 -9.09 5.13 -22.15
C GLY A 98 -9.16 4.41 -23.50
N ASP A 99 -8.19 3.53 -23.78
CA ASP A 99 -8.13 2.67 -24.96
C ASP A 99 -7.65 1.27 -24.54
N TYR A 100 -8.55 0.28 -24.65
CA TYR A 100 -8.27 -1.11 -24.27
C TYR A 100 -7.10 -1.73 -25.04
N SER A 101 -6.85 -1.30 -26.28
CA SER A 101 -5.73 -1.86 -27.07
C SER A 101 -4.37 -1.61 -26.40
N VAL A 102 -4.23 -0.49 -25.68
CA VAL A 102 -3.04 -0.16 -24.90
C VAL A 102 -2.88 -1.09 -23.70
N ALA A 103 -3.97 -1.30 -22.94
CA ALA A 103 -3.99 -2.21 -21.80
C ALA A 103 -3.64 -3.64 -22.24
N LYS A 104 -4.30 -4.14 -23.31
CA LYS A 104 -4.03 -5.45 -23.87
C LYS A 104 -2.56 -5.62 -24.26
N ALA A 105 -1.98 -4.66 -24.99
CA ALA A 105 -0.58 -4.75 -25.41
C ALA A 105 0.41 -4.76 -24.23
N LEU A 106 0.12 -4.02 -23.15
CA LEU A 106 0.92 -4.06 -21.92
C LEU A 106 0.83 -5.41 -21.22
N PHE A 107 -0.38 -5.94 -21.05
CA PHE A 107 -0.58 -7.24 -20.41
C PHE A 107 0.01 -8.39 -21.25
N ASP A 108 -0.20 -8.39 -22.56
CA ASP A 108 0.39 -9.39 -23.48
C ASP A 108 1.92 -9.45 -23.27
N LYS A 109 2.57 -8.28 -23.24
CA LYS A 109 4.02 -8.20 -23.04
C LYS A 109 4.45 -8.66 -21.64
N ALA A 110 3.72 -8.25 -20.60
CA ALA A 110 4.04 -8.58 -19.21
C ALA A 110 3.93 -10.08 -18.93
N LEU A 111 2.82 -10.69 -19.37
CA LEU A 111 2.57 -12.11 -19.16
C LEU A 111 3.53 -12.97 -19.99
N SER A 112 3.83 -12.56 -21.24
CA SER A 112 4.83 -13.27 -22.05
C SER A 112 6.21 -13.23 -21.36
N TRP A 113 6.59 -12.07 -20.81
CA TRP A 113 7.86 -11.92 -20.10
C TRP A 113 7.96 -12.80 -18.84
N LEU A 114 6.85 -12.98 -18.11
CA LEU A 114 6.74 -13.89 -16.97
C LEU A 114 6.79 -15.36 -17.40
N ALA A 115 6.03 -15.73 -18.44
CA ALA A 115 5.97 -17.09 -18.96
C ALA A 115 7.32 -17.57 -19.50
N GLU A 116 8.07 -16.69 -20.19
CA GLU A 116 9.46 -16.95 -20.62
C GLU A 116 10.40 -17.29 -19.46
N ARG A 117 10.06 -16.90 -18.23
CA ARG A 117 10.81 -17.17 -16.98
C ARG A 117 10.20 -18.29 -16.15
N GLY A 118 9.14 -18.93 -16.67
CA GLY A 118 8.49 -20.08 -16.06
C GLY A 118 7.52 -19.75 -14.92
N TYR A 119 7.05 -18.51 -14.82
CA TYR A 119 5.89 -18.20 -13.98
C TYR A 119 4.61 -18.53 -14.75
N ASP A 120 3.69 -19.25 -14.11
CA ASP A 120 2.48 -19.82 -14.74
C ASP A 120 1.17 -19.16 -14.28
N ALA A 121 1.25 -18.31 -13.25
CA ALA A 121 0.15 -17.50 -12.75
C ALA A 121 0.59 -16.04 -12.55
N VAL A 122 -0.37 -15.12 -12.52
CA VAL A 122 -0.11 -13.71 -12.23
C VAL A 122 -1.24 -13.10 -11.40
N THR A 123 -0.88 -12.37 -10.34
CA THR A 123 -1.84 -11.59 -9.54
C THR A 123 -1.53 -10.10 -9.61
N GLY A 124 -2.55 -9.28 -9.37
CA GLY A 124 -2.34 -7.85 -9.20
C GLY A 124 -3.57 -6.97 -9.40
N PRO A 125 -3.38 -5.64 -9.31
CA PRO A 125 -2.09 -5.00 -9.06
C PRO A 125 -1.61 -5.25 -7.62
N GLN A 126 -0.33 -5.59 -7.45
CA GLN A 126 0.32 -5.72 -6.15
C GLN A 126 1.07 -4.43 -5.79
N SER A 127 1.36 -4.21 -4.51
CA SER A 127 2.22 -3.11 -4.08
C SER A 127 3.60 -3.23 -4.75
N PRO A 128 4.15 -2.14 -5.31
CA PRO A 128 5.47 -2.16 -5.93
C PRO A 128 6.61 -2.26 -4.91
N SER A 129 6.33 -2.24 -3.61
CA SER A 129 7.28 -2.39 -2.50
C SER A 129 6.83 -3.40 -1.45
N ASN A 130 5.86 -4.24 -1.77
CA ASN A 130 5.27 -5.25 -0.89
C ASN A 130 4.56 -4.69 0.37
N GLY A 131 4.17 -3.42 0.34
CA GLY A 131 3.32 -2.80 1.36
C GLY A 131 1.82 -2.98 1.07
N ASP A 132 1.01 -2.16 1.73
CA ASP A 132 -0.43 -2.04 1.46
C ASP A 132 -0.76 -1.04 0.34
N ASP A 133 0.16 -0.15 0.00
CA ASP A 133 0.01 0.86 -1.04
C ASP A 133 -0.11 0.25 -2.45
N TYR A 134 -0.96 0.82 -3.31
CA TYR A 134 -1.19 0.36 -4.69
C TYR A 134 -1.65 -1.10 -4.84
N ARG A 135 -2.10 -1.74 -3.76
CA ARG A 135 -2.59 -3.12 -3.79
C ARG A 135 -4.08 -3.13 -4.16
N GLY A 136 -4.43 -3.88 -5.20
CA GLY A 136 -5.78 -3.92 -5.75
C GLY A 136 -6.22 -2.65 -6.50
N LEU A 137 -7.42 -2.69 -7.07
CA LEU A 137 -8.04 -1.55 -7.75
C LEU A 137 -9.22 -1.02 -6.93
N LEU A 138 -9.40 0.30 -6.98
CA LEU A 138 -10.65 0.93 -6.59
C LEU A 138 -11.74 0.51 -7.58
N VAL A 139 -12.77 -0.17 -7.08
CA VAL A 139 -13.94 -0.61 -7.85
C VAL A 139 -15.24 0.10 -7.44
N LYS A 140 -15.25 0.75 -6.27
CA LYS A 140 -16.37 1.52 -5.73
C LYS A 140 -15.84 2.67 -4.87
N GLY A 141 -16.48 3.83 -4.91
CA GLY A 141 -16.11 4.99 -4.09
C GLY A 141 -15.31 6.09 -4.80
N PHE A 142 -15.38 6.19 -6.13
CA PHE A 142 -14.70 7.23 -6.94
C PHE A 142 -15.12 8.69 -6.65
N GLY A 143 -16.01 8.92 -5.66
CA GLY A 143 -16.51 10.24 -5.28
C GLY A 143 -15.68 10.97 -4.22
N SER A 144 -14.54 10.40 -3.80
CA SER A 144 -13.66 10.97 -2.78
C SER A 144 -12.19 10.72 -3.09
N GLN A 145 -11.32 11.50 -2.45
CA GLN A 145 -9.88 11.24 -2.45
C GLN A 145 -9.59 9.90 -1.75
N PRO A 146 -8.57 9.14 -2.19
CA PRO A 146 -8.08 8.00 -1.43
C PRO A 146 -7.49 8.48 -0.10
N VAL A 147 -7.69 7.69 0.95
CA VAL A 147 -6.96 7.86 2.22
C VAL A 147 -5.56 7.28 2.05
N LEU A 148 -4.62 7.68 2.90
CA LEU A 148 -3.26 7.13 2.91
C LEU A 148 -3.25 5.59 2.75
N MET A 149 -2.41 5.10 1.83
CA MET A 149 -2.28 3.70 1.40
C MET A 149 -3.40 3.11 0.51
N ASP A 150 -4.56 3.76 0.40
CA ASP A 150 -5.61 3.29 -0.52
C ASP A 150 -5.23 3.49 -1.99
N SER A 151 -5.60 2.51 -2.83
CA SER A 151 -5.49 2.60 -4.28
C SER A 151 -6.48 3.59 -4.87
N TYR A 152 -6.06 4.29 -5.93
CA TYR A 152 -6.94 5.13 -6.75
C TYR A 152 -6.58 4.97 -8.21
N ASN A 153 -7.58 4.75 -9.05
CA ASN A 153 -7.45 4.52 -10.49
C ASN A 153 -8.68 5.04 -11.25
N PRO A 154 -8.61 5.21 -12.57
CA PRO A 154 -9.78 5.44 -13.39
C PRO A 154 -10.77 4.27 -13.30
N PRO A 155 -12.09 4.52 -13.36
CA PRO A 155 -13.12 3.48 -13.20
C PRO A 155 -13.02 2.33 -14.20
N PHE A 156 -12.58 2.62 -15.44
CA PHE A 156 -12.52 1.63 -16.53
C PHE A 156 -11.38 0.60 -16.38
N TYR A 157 -10.49 0.72 -15.39
CA TYR A 157 -9.39 -0.24 -15.23
C TYR A 157 -9.90 -1.63 -14.85
N ALA A 158 -10.95 -1.74 -14.01
CA ALA A 158 -11.55 -3.03 -13.65
C ALA A 158 -12.05 -3.76 -14.91
N ASP A 159 -12.80 -3.05 -15.77
CA ASP A 159 -13.29 -3.58 -17.04
C ASP A 159 -12.14 -4.06 -17.95
N TYR A 160 -10.99 -3.38 -17.93
CA TYR A 160 -9.83 -3.78 -18.74
C TYR A 160 -9.20 -5.07 -18.25
N LEU A 161 -9.07 -5.25 -16.94
CA LEU A 161 -8.55 -6.48 -16.34
C LEU A 161 -9.50 -7.66 -16.65
N GLU A 162 -10.80 -7.49 -16.42
CA GLU A 162 -11.80 -8.52 -16.70
C GLU A 162 -11.85 -8.89 -18.19
N LYS A 163 -11.86 -7.87 -19.06
CA LYS A 163 -11.86 -8.08 -20.52
C LYS A 163 -10.60 -8.77 -21.04
N TYR A 164 -9.46 -8.58 -20.37
CA TYR A 164 -8.22 -9.27 -20.71
C TYR A 164 -8.22 -10.73 -20.26
N GLY A 165 -8.97 -11.06 -19.21
CA GLY A 165 -9.13 -12.41 -18.67
C GLY A 165 -8.71 -12.58 -17.21
N PHE A 166 -8.41 -11.49 -16.49
CA PHE A 166 -8.23 -11.56 -15.04
C PHE A 166 -9.57 -11.80 -14.34
N ALA A 167 -9.53 -12.58 -13.27
CA ALA A 167 -10.67 -12.80 -12.39
C ALA A 167 -10.45 -12.12 -11.04
N LYS A 168 -11.53 -11.59 -10.45
CA LYS A 168 -11.47 -10.99 -9.11
C LYS A 168 -11.09 -12.06 -8.07
N GLN A 169 -10.06 -11.78 -7.28
CA GLN A 169 -9.60 -12.68 -6.22
C GLN A 169 -10.40 -12.48 -4.93
N PHE A 170 -10.37 -11.29 -4.34
CA PHE A 170 -11.12 -10.91 -3.13
C PHE A 170 -11.27 -9.39 -3.03
N ASP A 171 -12.19 -8.93 -2.18
CA ASP A 171 -12.42 -7.51 -1.91
C ASP A 171 -11.62 -7.06 -0.68
N ARG A 172 -11.06 -5.84 -0.75
CA ARG A 172 -10.53 -5.11 0.40
C ARG A 172 -11.49 -3.96 0.70
N LEU A 173 -12.03 -3.92 1.91
CA LEU A 173 -13.02 -2.93 2.31
C LEU A 173 -12.37 -1.82 3.12
N ALA A 174 -12.57 -0.58 2.67
CA ALA A 174 -12.24 0.61 3.45
C ALA A 174 -13.51 1.15 4.11
N PHE A 175 -13.43 1.47 5.40
CA PHE A 175 -14.54 2.02 6.17
C PHE A 175 -14.22 3.47 6.57
N TYR A 176 -15.22 4.33 6.45
CA TYR A 176 -15.13 5.72 6.89
C TYR A 176 -15.86 5.88 8.22
N TYR A 177 -15.15 6.43 9.21
CA TYR A 177 -15.73 6.76 10.51
C TYR A 177 -15.59 8.26 10.77
N ASP A 178 -16.72 8.93 11.03
CA ASP A 178 -16.73 10.34 11.38
C ASP A 178 -16.53 10.51 12.89
N LEU A 179 -15.31 10.89 13.28
CA LEU A 179 -14.93 11.14 14.68
C LEU A 179 -15.68 12.29 15.36
N ARG A 180 -16.45 13.10 14.61
CA ARG A 180 -17.37 14.10 15.20
C ARG A 180 -18.59 13.44 15.83
N SER A 181 -18.87 12.18 15.49
CA SER A 181 -19.90 11.39 16.12
C SER A 181 -19.36 10.81 17.43
N ASN A 182 -20.01 11.13 18.55
CA ASN A 182 -19.56 10.66 19.85
C ASN A 182 -19.59 9.14 19.93
N VAL A 183 -18.52 8.56 20.48
CA VAL A 183 -18.55 7.20 20.98
C VAL A 183 -19.60 7.14 22.09
N THR A 184 -20.55 6.23 21.99
CA THR A 184 -21.62 6.14 23.00
C THR A 184 -21.03 5.72 24.35
N GLU A 185 -21.54 6.28 25.45
CA GLU A 185 -21.14 5.89 26.82
C GLU A 185 -21.27 4.37 27.06
N ARG A 186 -22.22 3.71 26.36
CA ARG A 186 -22.37 2.25 26.37
C ARG A 186 -21.13 1.54 25.85
N PHE A 187 -20.52 2.06 24.77
CA PHE A 187 -19.32 1.48 24.19
C PHE A 187 -18.12 1.63 25.12
N GLU A 188 -17.93 2.83 25.69
CA GLU A 188 -16.87 3.08 26.68
C GLU A 188 -16.97 2.15 27.90
N ARG A 189 -18.18 2.01 28.46
CA ARG A 189 -18.45 1.06 29.56
C ARG A 189 -18.15 -0.38 29.16
N GLY A 190 -18.46 -0.77 27.92
CA GLY A 190 -18.16 -2.09 27.39
C GLY A 190 -16.66 -2.38 27.32
N VAL A 191 -15.86 -1.43 26.81
CA VAL A 191 -14.40 -1.52 26.76
C VAL A 191 -13.81 -1.65 28.17
N GLN A 192 -14.24 -0.79 29.10
CA GLN A 192 -13.77 -0.84 30.50
C GLN A 192 -14.10 -2.18 31.18
N TYR A 193 -15.29 -2.74 30.91
CA TYR A 193 -15.66 -4.06 31.41
C TYR A 193 -14.76 -5.16 30.82
N ALA A 194 -14.49 -5.12 29.51
CA ALA A 194 -13.63 -6.08 28.83
C ALA A 194 -12.20 -6.06 29.38
N MET A 195 -11.60 -4.88 29.53
CA MET A 195 -10.27 -4.68 30.11
C MET A 195 -10.15 -5.31 31.50
N LYS A 196 -11.15 -5.09 32.37
CA LYS A 196 -11.18 -5.69 33.72
C LYS A 196 -11.39 -7.20 33.68
N ARG A 197 -12.36 -7.68 32.90
CA ARG A 197 -12.73 -9.09 32.82
C ARG A 197 -11.59 -9.96 32.27
N TYR A 198 -10.87 -9.46 31.28
CA TYR A 198 -9.82 -10.19 30.58
C TYR A 198 -8.40 -9.74 30.98
N ALA A 199 -8.31 -8.91 32.03
CA ALA A 199 -7.07 -8.48 32.67
C ALA A 199 -6.01 -7.93 31.70
N PHE A 200 -6.42 -6.93 30.89
CA PHE A 200 -5.52 -6.20 30.01
C PHE A 200 -5.69 -4.69 30.15
N HIS A 201 -4.67 -3.96 29.70
CA HIS A 201 -4.67 -2.51 29.58
C HIS A 201 -4.17 -2.09 28.20
N CYS A 202 -4.34 -0.82 27.85
CA CYS A 202 -3.84 -0.26 26.60
C CYS A 202 -2.91 0.93 26.88
N ASP A 203 -1.81 1.00 26.14
CA ASP A 203 -0.85 2.11 26.18
C ASP A 203 -0.52 2.61 24.77
N GLN A 204 -0.01 3.84 24.70
CA GLN A 204 0.40 4.48 23.45
C GLN A 204 1.86 4.15 23.13
N LEU A 205 2.24 4.30 21.88
CA LEU A 205 3.63 4.16 21.44
C LEU A 205 4.59 5.06 22.24
N ASP A 206 5.55 4.45 22.93
CA ASP A 206 6.68 5.18 23.50
C ASP A 206 7.79 5.38 22.45
N LYS A 207 7.85 6.59 21.89
CA LYS A 207 8.90 6.97 20.93
C LYS A 207 10.32 6.93 21.49
N LYS A 208 10.51 6.92 22.81
CA LYS A 208 11.85 6.79 23.40
C LYS A 208 12.35 5.35 23.35
N ASN A 209 11.45 4.38 23.15
CA ASN A 209 11.76 2.96 23.16
C ASN A 209 11.12 2.24 21.94
N ILE A 210 11.43 2.76 20.75
CA ILE A 210 10.92 2.21 19.48
C ILE A 210 11.29 0.74 19.31
N ASP A 211 12.50 0.33 19.66
CA ASP A 211 12.94 -1.07 19.48
C ASP A 211 12.07 -2.06 20.27
N CYS A 212 11.62 -1.70 21.49
CA CYS A 212 10.66 -2.52 22.22
C CYS A 212 9.30 -2.58 21.50
N ALA A 213 8.80 -1.43 21.02
CA ALA A 213 7.55 -1.41 20.27
C ALA A 213 7.63 -2.26 18.99
N LEU A 214 8.75 -2.27 18.29
CA LEU A 214 8.96 -3.10 17.10
C LEU A 214 8.99 -4.60 17.43
N LYS A 215 9.60 -4.98 18.56
CA LYS A 215 9.57 -6.37 19.05
C LYS A 215 8.15 -6.80 19.37
N ASP A 216 7.36 -5.93 20.01
CA ASP A 216 5.96 -6.20 20.31
C ASP A 216 5.13 -6.36 19.03
N VAL A 217 5.32 -5.49 18.04
CA VAL A 217 4.69 -5.61 16.71
C VAL A 217 5.06 -6.94 16.06
N LYS A 218 6.35 -7.31 16.03
CA LYS A 218 6.82 -8.57 15.45
C LYS A 218 6.16 -9.77 16.14
N GLN A 219 6.15 -9.79 17.47
CA GLN A 219 5.56 -10.86 18.25
C GLN A 219 4.06 -11.00 17.94
N ILE A 220 3.31 -9.90 17.95
CA ILE A 220 1.86 -9.95 17.68
C ILE A 220 1.61 -10.39 16.23
N ILE A 221 2.36 -9.89 15.24
CA ILE A 221 2.19 -10.32 13.84
C ILE A 221 2.46 -11.82 13.71
N ASP A 222 3.54 -12.34 14.30
CA ASP A 222 3.87 -13.77 14.22
C ASP A 222 2.79 -14.65 14.86
N GLU A 223 2.18 -14.18 15.94
CA GLU A 223 1.11 -14.91 16.64
C GLU A 223 -0.25 -14.78 15.95
N ALA A 224 -0.55 -13.64 15.33
CA ALA A 224 -1.90 -13.24 14.93
C ALA A 224 -2.10 -13.12 13.41
N HIS A 225 -1.05 -13.21 12.59
CA HIS A 225 -1.23 -13.05 11.16
C HIS A 225 -2.16 -14.13 10.61
N PRO A 226 -3.16 -13.75 9.80
CA PRO A 226 -3.96 -14.73 9.09
C PRO A 226 -3.15 -15.35 7.95
N GLU A 227 -3.65 -16.47 7.44
CA GLU A 227 -3.19 -17.03 6.17
C GLU A 227 -3.67 -16.13 5.01
N TRP A 228 -2.77 -15.27 4.52
CA TRP A 228 -2.99 -14.49 3.31
C TRP A 228 -2.40 -15.17 2.07
N PRO A 229 -3.06 -15.09 0.91
CA PRO A 229 -2.60 -15.72 -0.32
C PRO A 229 -1.40 -15.00 -0.95
N ASP A 230 -1.23 -13.71 -0.66
CA ASP A 230 -0.32 -12.76 -1.33
C ASP A 230 0.73 -12.14 -0.38
N MET A 231 0.83 -12.66 0.85
CA MET A 231 1.73 -12.17 1.88
C MET A 231 2.20 -13.30 2.79
N ILE A 232 3.38 -13.11 3.36
CA ILE A 232 3.94 -13.86 4.50
C ILE A 232 4.36 -12.86 5.57
N PRO A 233 4.51 -13.30 6.84
CA PRO A 233 4.99 -12.43 7.89
C PRO A 233 6.32 -11.77 7.51
N PRO A 234 6.44 -10.44 7.70
CA PRO A 234 7.69 -9.74 7.40
C PRO A 234 8.82 -10.23 8.30
N SER A 235 10.03 -10.25 7.75
CA SER A 235 11.23 -10.49 8.54
C SER A 235 11.50 -9.33 9.51
N TRP A 236 12.41 -9.55 10.46
CA TRP A 236 12.79 -8.50 11.40
C TRP A 236 13.40 -7.28 10.68
N GLU A 237 14.21 -7.52 9.65
CA GLU A 237 14.82 -6.48 8.83
C GLU A 237 13.76 -5.68 8.04
N GLU A 238 12.72 -6.34 7.54
CA GLU A 238 11.60 -5.68 6.86
C GLU A 238 10.80 -4.79 7.81
N ILE A 239 10.49 -5.28 9.02
CA ILE A 239 9.82 -4.46 10.05
C ILE A 239 10.66 -3.23 10.40
N HIS A 240 11.96 -3.39 10.62
CA HIS A 240 12.84 -2.27 10.92
C HIS A 240 12.92 -1.26 9.79
N ALA A 241 13.09 -1.73 8.55
CA ALA A 241 13.20 -0.85 7.39
C ALA A 241 11.92 -0.04 7.15
N GLU A 242 10.74 -0.62 7.42
CA GLU A 242 9.48 0.11 7.38
C GLU A 242 9.32 1.06 8.58
N ALA A 243 9.69 0.61 9.78
CA ALA A 243 9.65 1.45 10.98
C ALA A 243 10.48 2.73 10.84
N ASP A 244 11.69 2.64 10.29
CA ASP A 244 12.57 3.80 10.09
C ASP A 244 11.92 4.89 9.21
N LYS A 245 11.09 4.48 8.24
CA LYS A 245 10.32 5.39 7.39
C LYS A 245 9.13 5.98 8.14
N LEU A 246 8.41 5.16 8.90
CA LEU A 246 7.13 5.52 9.52
C LEU A 246 7.28 6.28 10.84
N VAL A 247 8.32 6.00 11.65
CA VAL A 247 8.50 6.60 13.00
C VAL A 247 8.58 8.12 12.96
N GLN A 248 9.13 8.69 11.87
CA GLN A 248 9.19 10.14 11.69
C GLN A 248 7.82 10.78 11.42
N LEU A 249 6.87 10.01 10.89
CA LEU A 249 5.51 10.41 10.57
C LEU A 249 4.49 9.96 11.62
N ALA A 250 4.86 8.99 12.45
CA ALA A 250 4.01 8.42 13.49
C ALA A 250 3.61 9.49 14.50
N VAL A 251 2.35 9.46 14.91
CA VAL A 251 1.79 10.26 16.01
C VAL A 251 1.52 9.27 17.13
N PRO A 252 2.20 9.35 18.30
CA PRO A 252 2.06 8.36 19.37
C PRO A 252 0.61 8.05 19.76
N GLU A 253 -0.24 9.07 19.74
CA GLU A 253 -1.65 9.01 20.09
C GLU A 253 -2.50 8.20 19.09
N LEU A 254 -1.94 7.89 17.92
CA LEU A 254 -2.56 7.06 16.88
C LEU A 254 -2.00 5.63 16.82
N VAL A 255 -1.07 5.29 17.71
CA VAL A 255 -0.47 3.96 17.78
C VAL A 255 -0.64 3.42 19.18
N TRP A 256 -1.46 2.38 19.31
CA TRP A 256 -1.83 1.79 20.59
C TRP A 256 -1.45 0.32 20.65
N PHE A 257 -1.04 -0.12 21.83
CA PHE A 257 -0.82 -1.52 22.16
C PHE A 257 -1.76 -1.94 23.27
N ALA A 258 -2.19 -3.19 23.23
CA ALA A 258 -2.90 -3.86 24.31
C ALA A 258 -1.96 -4.86 24.98
N ARG A 259 -1.95 -4.90 26.31
CA ARG A 259 -1.03 -5.73 27.10
C ARG A 259 -1.74 -6.40 28.27
N THR A 260 -1.32 -7.61 28.61
CA THR A 260 -1.79 -8.30 29.82
C THR A 260 -1.32 -7.58 31.08
N ASN A 261 -2.14 -7.50 32.13
CA ASN A 261 -1.79 -6.78 33.35
C ASN A 261 -0.65 -7.42 34.16
N GLU A 262 -0.51 -8.75 34.11
CA GLU A 262 0.48 -9.46 34.92
C GLU A 262 1.88 -9.47 34.28
N ALA A 263 1.99 -10.03 33.08
CA ALA A 263 3.28 -10.23 32.40
C ALA A 263 3.68 -9.08 31.46
N ASN A 264 2.82 -8.06 31.31
CA ASN A 264 2.96 -7.00 30.32
C ASN A 264 3.16 -7.51 28.87
N ARG A 265 2.70 -8.73 28.58
CA ARG A 265 2.81 -9.37 27.25
C ARG A 265 1.98 -8.56 26.24
N PRO A 266 2.54 -8.22 25.07
CA PRO A 266 1.78 -7.60 23.98
C PRO A 266 0.76 -8.60 23.41
N ILE A 267 -0.51 -8.20 23.34
CA ILE A 267 -1.63 -9.04 22.88
C ILE A 267 -2.43 -8.40 21.75
N GLY A 268 -2.13 -7.15 21.40
CA GLY A 268 -2.74 -6.48 20.26
C GLY A 268 -2.09 -5.14 20.00
N PHE A 269 -2.22 -4.67 18.77
CA PHE A 269 -1.82 -3.31 18.42
C PHE A 269 -2.71 -2.78 17.30
N VAL A 270 -2.83 -1.45 17.26
CA VAL A 270 -3.41 -0.72 16.14
C VAL A 270 -2.47 0.41 15.78
N MET A 271 -2.23 0.56 14.48
CA MET A 271 -1.46 1.66 13.92
C MET A 271 -2.35 2.46 12.98
N ALA A 272 -2.46 3.75 13.28
CA ALA A 272 -3.02 4.74 12.39
C ALA A 272 -1.99 5.85 12.13
N MET A 273 -2.13 6.50 10.98
CA MET A 273 -1.32 7.65 10.60
C MET A 273 -2.21 8.80 10.15
N PRO A 274 -1.77 10.05 10.35
CA PRO A 274 -2.43 11.20 9.73
C PRO A 274 -2.53 10.99 8.23
N ASP A 275 -3.64 11.38 7.63
CA ASP A 275 -3.87 11.25 6.20
C ASP A 275 -3.02 12.27 5.41
N TYR A 276 -1.76 11.90 5.16
CA TYR A 276 -0.80 12.72 4.44
C TYR A 276 -1.18 12.94 2.97
N ASN A 277 -2.17 12.20 2.41
CA ASN A 277 -2.68 12.46 1.07
C ASN A 277 -3.23 13.89 0.94
N GLN A 278 -3.82 14.44 2.02
CA GLN A 278 -4.29 15.84 2.07
C GLN A 278 -3.16 16.85 1.83
N VAL A 279 -1.94 16.51 2.24
CA VAL A 279 -0.73 17.31 2.06
C VAL A 279 -0.10 17.05 0.69
N LEU A 280 0.06 15.78 0.31
CA LEU A 280 0.65 15.36 -0.97
C LEU A 280 -0.07 15.98 -2.16
N LYS A 281 -1.41 16.04 -2.09
CA LYS A 281 -2.23 16.69 -3.11
C LYS A 281 -1.86 18.15 -3.33
N LYS A 282 -1.51 18.89 -2.28
CA LYS A 282 -1.10 20.30 -2.37
C LYS A 282 0.33 20.43 -2.91
N MET A 283 1.19 19.47 -2.59
CA MET A 283 2.58 19.42 -3.06
C MET A 283 2.71 19.02 -4.52
N ASN A 284 1.74 18.28 -5.07
CA ASN A 284 1.77 17.76 -6.44
C ASN A 284 3.08 16.98 -6.73
N GLY A 285 3.44 16.11 -5.78
CA GLY A 285 4.58 15.18 -5.84
C GLY A 285 5.98 15.78 -5.81
N ARG A 286 6.13 17.08 -5.50
CA ARG A 286 7.45 17.76 -5.48
C ARG A 286 7.72 18.38 -4.13
N LEU A 287 8.94 18.18 -3.61
CA LEU A 287 9.45 18.86 -2.41
C LEU A 287 9.95 20.27 -2.70
N PHE A 288 10.52 20.51 -3.87
CA PHE A 288 11.11 21.80 -4.24
C PHE A 288 10.47 22.38 -5.51
N PRO A 289 10.40 23.71 -5.66
CA PRO A 289 10.90 24.71 -4.68
C PRO A 289 9.93 24.97 -3.51
N THR A 290 8.62 24.81 -3.70
CA THR A 290 7.61 25.21 -2.70
C THR A 290 7.01 24.05 -1.90
N GLY A 291 7.34 22.81 -2.24
CA GLY A 291 6.75 21.61 -1.64
C GLY A 291 7.01 21.46 -0.15
N ALA A 292 8.23 21.73 0.32
CA ALA A 292 8.60 21.65 1.73
C ALA A 292 7.84 22.68 2.57
N ILE A 293 7.66 23.90 2.04
CA ILE A 293 6.86 24.95 2.69
C ILE A 293 5.40 24.50 2.78
N LYS A 294 4.85 23.96 1.69
CA LYS A 294 3.50 23.40 1.67
C LYS A 294 3.38 22.26 2.68
N TYR A 295 4.34 21.34 2.75
CA TYR A 295 4.34 20.25 3.72
C TYR A 295 4.23 20.78 5.15
N ILE A 296 5.11 21.70 5.56
CA ILE A 296 5.11 22.27 6.92
C ILE A 296 3.79 22.98 7.23
N TRP A 297 3.21 23.68 6.26
CA TRP A 297 1.96 24.42 6.44
C TRP A 297 0.72 23.51 6.51
N TYR A 298 0.60 22.56 5.57
CA TYR A 298 -0.56 21.69 5.43
C TYR A 298 -0.53 20.50 6.40
N LYS A 299 0.64 20.03 6.87
CA LYS A 299 0.70 18.91 7.83
C LYS A 299 -0.03 19.20 9.15
N ARG A 300 -0.09 20.47 9.55
CA ARG A 300 -0.81 20.94 10.75
C ARG A 300 -2.32 21.08 10.53
N ARG A 301 -2.80 20.85 9.31
CA ARG A 301 -4.20 21.00 8.88
C ARG A 301 -4.81 19.68 8.44
N ILE A 302 -4.13 18.56 8.68
CA ILE A 302 -4.67 17.23 8.41
C ILE A 302 -5.86 17.01 9.36
N THR A 303 -7.01 16.64 8.80
CA THR A 303 -8.26 16.41 9.56
C THR A 303 -8.71 14.95 9.55
N GLY A 304 -7.95 14.06 8.93
CA GLY A 304 -8.24 12.63 8.85
C GLY A 304 -7.03 11.78 9.22
N ALA A 305 -7.29 10.53 9.57
CA ALA A 305 -6.27 9.52 9.78
C ALA A 305 -6.71 8.22 9.08
N GLY A 306 -5.75 7.46 8.56
CA GLY A 306 -5.97 6.11 8.05
C GLY A 306 -5.42 5.11 9.07
N SER A 307 -6.25 4.17 9.50
CA SER A 307 -5.79 2.95 10.20
C SER A 307 -5.64 1.85 9.15
N PHE A 308 -4.43 1.30 9.05
CA PHE A 308 -4.09 0.32 8.01
C PHE A 308 -3.62 -1.01 8.61
N ILE A 309 -3.20 -1.03 9.89
CA ILE A 309 -2.78 -2.26 10.56
C ILE A 309 -3.43 -2.37 11.93
N MET A 310 -4.09 -3.50 12.18
CA MET A 310 -4.60 -3.90 13.48
C MET A 310 -4.48 -5.40 13.63
N PHE A 311 -3.90 -5.85 14.73
CA PHE A 311 -3.81 -7.26 15.08
C PHE A 311 -4.14 -7.50 16.54
N VAL A 312 -4.73 -8.66 16.82
CA VAL A 312 -5.01 -9.13 18.18
C VAL A 312 -4.62 -10.60 18.24
N SER A 313 -3.85 -10.97 19.26
CA SER A 313 -3.38 -12.33 19.50
C SER A 313 -4.58 -13.30 19.55
N PRO A 314 -4.47 -14.52 18.99
CA PRO A 314 -5.62 -15.42 18.85
C PRO A 314 -6.35 -15.74 20.17
N ASP A 315 -5.60 -15.84 21.26
CA ASP A 315 -6.11 -16.06 22.62
C ASP A 315 -6.90 -14.86 23.17
N TYR A 316 -6.77 -13.66 22.58
CA TYR A 316 -7.48 -12.45 22.96
C TYR A 316 -8.50 -11.94 21.94
N GLN A 317 -8.65 -12.62 20.81
CA GLN A 317 -9.72 -12.33 19.86
C GLN A 317 -11.11 -12.51 20.49
N LYS A 318 -12.09 -11.69 20.07
CA LYS A 318 -13.46 -11.66 20.60
C LYS A 318 -13.56 -11.29 22.09
N LYS A 319 -12.48 -10.78 22.70
CA LYS A 319 -12.46 -10.29 24.09
C LYS A 319 -12.53 -8.76 24.22
N GLY A 320 -12.87 -8.06 23.14
CA GLY A 320 -13.01 -6.58 23.15
C GLY A 320 -11.70 -5.82 23.16
N VAL A 321 -10.65 -6.37 22.53
CA VAL A 321 -9.31 -5.75 22.41
C VAL A 321 -9.19 -4.82 21.19
N SER A 322 -9.83 -5.16 20.06
CA SER A 322 -9.87 -4.37 18.82
C SER A 322 -10.72 -3.12 18.96
#